data_AF-A0A352NZ22-F1
#
_entry.id   AF-A0A352NZ22-F1
#
_cell.length_a   1.000
_cell.length_b   1.000
_cell.length_c   1.000
_cell.angle_alpha   90.00
_cell.angle_beta   90.00
_cell.angle_gamma   90.00
#
_symmetry.space_group_name_H-M   'P 1'
#
loop_
_entity.id
_entity.type
_entity.pdbx_description
1 polymer ?
#
loop_
_entity_poly.entity_id
_entity_poly.type
_entity_poly.pdbx_seq_one_letter_code
_entity_poly.pdbx_strand_id
1 'polypeptide(L)'
;MSVHKKVSIKYIITAAVLAIFIVFIIVSSLLREIIGLIFISFLIAYTLKPIHNSMLNRGLNRRMGAFFLVGLLILFVVGTFAILIPSLFDESLNLNSAAEGIQNMIDGFYMKLKPVQNNRIIYSLISSLNGKIDSGIVNTCSKMFDFIIYMGQNILSIIVIPIIVYYFLADGECINGKMLSVFPMGSRGVIEKMCCHADKILGRYIISQLILSGFVGVVT
;
A
#
# COMPACT_ATOMS: atom_id res chain seq x y z
N MET A 1 21.16 30.40 -37.30
CA MET A 1 19.72 30.38 -36.92
C MET A 1 18.99 29.07 -37.27
N SER A 2 19.46 28.28 -38.25
CA SER A 2 18.83 27.01 -38.66
C SER A 2 19.12 25.80 -37.74
N VAL A 3 20.23 25.83 -36.98
CA VAL A 3 20.64 24.74 -36.08
C VAL A 3 19.75 24.66 -34.83
N HIS A 4 19.44 25.80 -34.20
CA HIS A 4 18.53 25.85 -33.04
C HIS A 4 17.13 25.35 -33.37
N LYS A 5 16.62 25.62 -34.59
CA LYS A 5 15.27 25.19 -35.02
C LYS A 5 15.17 23.66 -35.16
N LYS A 6 16.22 23.00 -35.68
CA LYS A 6 16.27 21.52 -35.78
C LYS A 6 16.38 20.84 -34.42
N VAL A 7 17.09 21.46 -33.47
CA VAL A 7 17.22 20.94 -32.10
C VAL A 7 15.88 21.03 -31.33
N SER A 8 15.17 22.16 -31.42
CA SER A 8 13.84 22.29 -30.81
C SER A 8 12.81 21.32 -31.39
N ILE A 9 12.84 21.07 -32.71
CA ILE A 9 11.95 20.09 -33.36
C ILE A 9 12.22 18.66 -32.85
N LYS A 10 13.50 18.27 -32.67
CA LYS A 10 13.83 16.96 -32.07
C LYS A 10 13.23 16.79 -30.67
N TYR A 11 13.34 17.81 -29.82
CA TYR A 11 12.78 17.75 -28.46
C TYR A 11 11.25 17.66 -28.45
N ILE A 12 10.57 18.39 -29.34
CA ILE A 12 9.12 18.34 -29.49
C ILE A 12 8.67 16.95 -29.95
N ILE A 13 9.37 16.36 -30.93
CA ILE A 13 9.07 15.00 -31.41
C ILE A 13 9.29 13.97 -30.29
N THR A 14 10.40 14.06 -29.55
CA THR A 14 10.63 13.14 -28.42
C THR A 14 9.58 13.29 -27.32
N ALA A 15 9.15 14.51 -27.03
CA ALA A 15 8.09 14.76 -26.04
C ALA A 15 6.74 14.21 -26.52
N ALA A 16 6.41 14.37 -27.80
CA ALA A 16 5.18 13.84 -28.38
C ALA A 16 5.16 12.29 -28.37
N VAL A 17 6.28 11.64 -28.71
CA VAL A 17 6.40 10.17 -28.65
C VAL A 17 6.26 9.67 -27.22
N LEU A 18 6.90 10.34 -26.24
CA LEU A 18 6.73 10.03 -24.82
C LEU A 18 5.27 10.18 -24.37
N ALA A 19 4.60 11.25 -24.78
CA ALA A 19 3.19 11.48 -24.44
C ALA A 19 2.27 10.39 -25.01
N ILE A 20 2.47 10.00 -26.27
CA ILE A 20 1.70 8.91 -26.90
C ILE A 20 1.95 7.58 -26.19
N PHE A 21 3.20 7.31 -25.80
CA PHE A 21 3.55 6.11 -25.05
C PHE A 21 2.90 6.08 -23.67
N ILE A 22 2.86 7.22 -22.96
CA ILE A 22 2.17 7.35 -21.66
C ILE A 22 0.67 7.12 -21.82
N VAL A 23 0.04 7.70 -22.85
CA VAL A 23 -1.39 7.49 -23.13
C VAL A 23 -1.66 6.01 -23.43
N PHE A 24 -0.81 5.37 -24.24
CA PHE A 24 -0.92 3.95 -24.54
C PHE A 24 -0.87 3.08 -23.27
N ILE A 25 0.06 3.39 -22.36
CA ILE A 25 0.16 2.74 -21.04
C ILE A 25 -1.15 2.89 -20.24
N ILE A 26 -1.69 4.10 -20.16
CA ILE A 26 -2.89 4.40 -19.34
C ILE A 26 -4.13 3.69 -19.90
N VAL A 27 -4.27 3.66 -21.23
CA VAL A 27 -5.40 3.04 -21.93
C VAL A 27 -5.35 1.51 -21.83
N SER A 28 -4.17 0.91 -21.88
CA SER A 28 -4.03 -0.54 -21.76
C SER A 28 -4.26 -1.02 -20.31
N SER A 29 -5.24 -1.88 -20.11
CA SER A 29 -5.55 -2.46 -18.79
C SER A 29 -4.39 -3.27 -18.23
N LEU A 30 -3.73 -4.07 -19.08
CA LEU A 30 -2.63 -4.95 -18.68
C LEU A 30 -1.38 -4.19 -18.22
N LEU A 31 -0.96 -3.13 -18.93
CA LEU A 31 0.21 -2.37 -18.50
C LEU A 31 -0.07 -1.61 -17.21
N ARG A 32 -1.29 -1.10 -17.04
CA ARG A 32 -1.71 -0.45 -15.78
C ARG A 32 -1.61 -1.43 -14.60
N GLU A 33 -2.02 -2.68 -14.78
CA GLU A 33 -1.91 -3.70 -13.74
C GLU A 33 -0.45 -4.04 -13.42
N ILE A 34 0.39 -4.25 -14.45
CA ILE A 34 1.83 -4.53 -14.28
C ILE A 34 2.54 -3.36 -13.57
N ILE A 35 2.26 -2.12 -13.97
CA ILE A 35 2.84 -0.93 -13.33
C ILE A 35 2.35 -0.82 -11.89
N GLY A 36 1.08 -1.10 -11.62
CA GLY A 36 0.53 -1.16 -10.27
C GLY A 36 1.26 -2.17 -9.39
N LEU A 37 1.52 -3.38 -9.90
CA LEU A 37 2.29 -4.42 -9.20
C LEU A 37 3.71 -3.97 -8.91
N ILE A 38 4.40 -3.40 -9.91
CA ILE A 38 5.76 -2.90 -9.72
C ILE A 38 5.77 -1.77 -8.68
N PHE A 39 4.78 -0.87 -8.73
CA PHE A 39 4.69 0.26 -7.81
C PHE A 39 4.41 -0.19 -6.36
N ILE A 40 3.47 -1.12 -6.16
CA ILE A 40 3.18 -1.68 -4.83
C ILE A 40 4.42 -2.41 -4.27
N SER A 41 5.11 -3.17 -5.13
CA SER A 41 6.32 -3.90 -4.77
C SER A 41 7.46 -2.96 -4.44
N PHE A 42 7.60 -1.85 -5.18
CA PHE A 42 8.56 -0.80 -4.90
C PHE A 42 8.31 -0.19 -3.52
N LEU A 43 7.06 0.16 -3.20
CA LEU A 43 6.69 0.74 -1.90
C LEU A 43 7.00 -0.20 -0.73
N ILE A 44 6.67 -1.48 -0.88
CA ILE A 44 6.96 -2.52 0.11
C ILE A 44 8.47 -2.71 0.26
N ALA A 45 9.21 -2.85 -0.84
CA ALA A 45 10.65 -2.99 -0.81
C ALA A 45 11.31 -1.77 -0.14
N TYR A 46 10.80 -0.57 -0.39
CA TYR A 46 11.28 0.65 0.24
C TYR A 46 11.07 0.68 1.74
N THR A 47 9.90 0.20 2.18
CA THR A 47 9.54 0.06 3.59
C THR A 47 10.45 -0.95 4.29
N LEU A 48 10.80 -2.05 3.62
CA LEU A 48 11.68 -3.08 4.15
C LEU A 48 13.18 -2.73 4.05
N LYS A 49 13.56 -1.80 3.17
CA LYS A 49 14.94 -1.34 2.95
C LYS A 49 15.71 -0.97 4.23
N PRO A 50 15.18 -0.19 5.20
CA PRO A 50 15.89 0.10 6.46
C PRO A 50 16.16 -1.17 7.27
N ILE A 51 15.22 -2.12 7.31
CA ILE A 51 15.37 -3.39 8.01
C ILE A 51 16.43 -4.24 7.29
N HIS A 52 16.39 -4.29 5.96
CA HIS A 52 17.38 -4.98 5.14
C HIS A 52 18.79 -4.41 5.32
N ASN A 53 18.94 -3.09 5.35
CA ASN A 53 20.21 -2.42 5.62
C ASN A 53 20.73 -2.70 7.04
N SER A 54 19.84 -2.78 8.04
CA SER A 54 20.21 -3.18 9.39
C SER A 54 20.75 -4.63 9.43
N MET A 55 20.16 -5.53 8.63
CA MET A 55 20.65 -6.91 8.48
C MET A 55 22.00 -6.97 7.78
N LEU A 56 22.20 -6.19 6.71
CA LEU A 56 23.48 -6.04 6.01
C LEU A 56 24.58 -5.55 6.94
N ASN A 57 24.30 -4.54 7.76
CA ASN A 57 25.25 -3.99 8.75
C ASN A 57 25.64 -5.00 9.84
N ARG A 58 24.82 -6.04 10.07
CA ARG A 58 25.12 -7.15 10.97
C ARG A 58 25.93 -8.28 10.31
N GLY A 59 26.35 -8.10 9.06
CA GLY A 59 27.20 -9.06 8.33
C GLY A 59 26.44 -10.08 7.48
N LEU A 60 25.12 -9.94 7.30
CA LEU A 60 24.37 -10.82 6.42
C LEU A 60 24.60 -10.47 4.94
N ASN A 61 24.71 -11.49 4.09
CA ASN A 61 24.77 -11.30 2.64
C ASN A 61 23.46 -10.67 2.12
N ARG A 62 23.58 -9.73 1.18
CA ARG A 62 22.44 -8.98 0.61
C ARG A 62 21.28 -9.86 0.16
N ARG A 63 21.59 -10.92 -0.59
CA ARG A 63 20.61 -11.90 -1.09
C ARG A 63 19.96 -12.70 0.03
N MET A 64 20.73 -13.10 1.04
CA MET A 64 20.19 -13.83 2.20
C MET A 64 19.26 -12.94 3.02
N GLY A 65 19.66 -11.69 3.29
CA GLY A 65 18.81 -10.73 3.99
C GLY A 65 17.49 -10.47 3.25
N ALA A 66 17.53 -10.34 1.92
CA ALA A 66 16.34 -10.20 1.10
C ALA A 66 15.46 -11.46 1.15
N PHE A 67 16.06 -12.65 1.03
CA PHE A 67 15.34 -13.92 1.12
C PHE A 67 14.61 -14.09 2.45
N PHE A 68 15.28 -13.80 3.57
CA PHE A 68 14.66 -13.86 4.90
C PHE A 68 13.50 -12.87 5.05
N LEU A 69 13.67 -11.62 4.58
CA LEU A 69 12.60 -10.61 4.66
C LEU A 69 11.40 -10.95 3.80
N VAL A 70 11.63 -11.43 2.58
CA VAL A 70 10.54 -11.84 1.69
C VAL A 70 9.86 -13.11 2.21
N GLY A 71 10.62 -14.07 2.75
CA GLY A 71 10.04 -15.23 3.42
C GLY A 71 9.16 -14.84 4.61
N LEU A 72 9.61 -13.89 5.43
CA LEU A 72 8.81 -13.34 6.54
C LEU A 72 7.54 -12.63 6.04
N LEU A 73 7.65 -11.86 4.94
CA LEU A 73 6.49 -11.21 4.32
C LEU A 73 5.48 -12.24 3.82
N ILE A 74 5.93 -13.30 3.13
CA ILE A 74 5.03 -14.36 2.64
C ILE A 74 4.37 -15.07 3.82
N LEU A 75 5.14 -15.40 4.87
CA LEU A 75 4.61 -16.03 6.07
C LEU A 75 3.57 -15.15 6.77
N PHE A 76 3.81 -13.84 6.86
CA PHE A 76 2.86 -12.88 7.40
C PHE A 76 1.56 -12.83 6.58
N VAL A 77 1.68 -12.77 5.25
CA VAL A 77 0.51 -12.73 4.35
C VAL A 77 -0.29 -14.02 4.44
N VAL A 78 0.36 -15.18 4.30
CA VAL A 78 -0.30 -16.50 4.38
C VAL A 78 -0.92 -16.72 5.76
N GLY A 79 -0.20 -16.38 6.84
CA GLY A 79 -0.72 -16.47 8.20
C GLY A 79 -1.95 -15.59 8.42
N THR A 80 -1.94 -14.37 7.87
CA THR A 80 -3.09 -13.46 7.93
C THR A 80 -4.30 -14.04 7.20
N PHE A 81 -4.13 -14.55 5.98
CA PHE A 81 -5.22 -15.19 5.24
C PHE A 81 -5.73 -16.47 5.94
N ALA A 82 -4.84 -17.27 6.53
CA ALA A 82 -5.20 -18.49 7.24
C ALA A 82 -6.05 -18.23 8.49
N ILE A 83 -5.89 -17.07 9.15
CA ILE A 83 -6.70 -16.67 10.31
C ILE A 83 -7.98 -15.94 9.87
N LEU A 84 -7.87 -15.01 8.91
CA LEU A 84 -8.98 -14.18 8.50
C LEU A 84 -10.04 -14.94 7.69
N ILE A 85 -9.64 -15.82 6.76
CA ILE A 85 -10.61 -16.51 5.90
C ILE A 85 -11.59 -17.37 6.73
N PRO A 86 -11.14 -18.25 7.65
CA PRO A 86 -12.06 -19.01 8.50
C PRO A 86 -12.93 -18.12 9.38
N SER A 87 -12.34 -17.09 9.99
CA SER A 87 -13.09 -16.11 10.80
C SER A 87 -14.20 -15.46 10.00
N LEU A 88 -13.98 -15.11 8.72
CA LEU A 88 -15.00 -14.53 7.86
C LEU A 88 -16.14 -15.51 7.57
N PHE A 89 -15.83 -16.79 7.36
CA PHE A 89 -16.86 -17.82 7.18
C PHE A 89 -17.65 -18.08 8.45
N ASP A 90 -16.99 -18.25 9.59
CA ASP A 90 -17.65 -18.44 10.90
C ASP A 90 -18.48 -17.23 11.31
N GLU A 91 -17.96 -16.03 11.04
CA GLU A 91 -18.65 -14.77 11.35
C GLU A 91 -19.82 -14.56 10.41
N SER A 92 -19.71 -14.82 9.10
CA SER A 92 -20.84 -14.78 8.16
C SER A 92 -22.03 -15.66 8.56
N LEU A 93 -21.76 -16.80 9.21
CA LEU A 93 -22.79 -17.70 9.76
C LEU A 93 -23.36 -17.17 11.09
N ASN A 94 -22.55 -16.47 11.89
CA ASN A 94 -22.93 -15.83 13.15
C ASN A 94 -23.44 -14.39 13.02
N LEU A 95 -23.42 -13.77 11.83
CA LEU A 95 -23.93 -12.40 11.63
C LEU A 95 -25.42 -12.30 11.98
N ASN A 96 -26.20 -13.36 11.74
CA ASN A 96 -27.61 -13.42 12.14
C ASN A 96 -27.77 -13.43 13.67
N SER A 97 -26.98 -14.22 14.39
CA SER A 97 -27.04 -14.31 15.86
C SER A 97 -26.45 -13.07 16.54
N ALA A 98 -25.42 -12.44 15.96
CA ALA A 98 -24.86 -11.18 16.41
C ALA A 98 -25.82 -10.00 16.16
N ALA A 99 -26.50 -9.96 15.01
CA ALA A 99 -27.53 -8.96 14.71
C ALA A 99 -28.71 -9.05 15.70
N GLU A 100 -29.18 -10.26 16.02
CA GLU A 100 -30.20 -10.47 17.04
C GLU A 100 -29.73 -10.07 18.45
N GLY A 101 -28.47 -10.35 18.80
CA GLY A 101 -27.86 -9.91 20.06
C GLY A 101 -27.77 -8.40 20.20
N ILE A 102 -27.41 -7.70 19.13
CA ILE A 102 -27.35 -6.23 19.06
C ILE A 102 -28.77 -5.64 19.16
N GLN A 103 -29.76 -6.21 18.46
CA GLN A 103 -31.16 -5.80 18.54
C GLN A 103 -31.69 -5.88 19.99
N ASN A 104 -31.42 -7.00 20.67
CA ASN A 104 -31.83 -7.21 22.06
C ASN A 104 -31.11 -6.28 23.06
N MET A 105 -29.83 -5.94 22.79
CA MET A 105 -29.10 -4.94 23.58
C MET A 105 -29.65 -3.52 23.36
N ILE A 106 -30.00 -3.17 22.12
CA ILE A 106 -30.61 -1.88 21.78
C ILE A 106 -31.98 -1.76 22.45
N ASP A 107 -32.81 -2.81 22.41
CA ASP A 107 -34.12 -2.83 23.06
C ASP A 107 -34.01 -2.75 24.58
N GLY A 108 -33.01 -3.44 25.17
CA GLY A 108 -32.69 -3.36 26.60
C GLY A 108 -32.18 -1.98 27.03
N PHE A 109 -31.38 -1.31 26.19
CA PHE A 109 -30.93 0.07 26.40
C PHE A 109 -32.08 1.07 26.25
N TYR A 110 -32.97 0.89 25.27
CA TYR A 110 -34.18 1.69 25.08
C TYR A 110 -35.13 1.58 26.28
N MET A 111 -35.28 0.38 26.84
CA MET A 111 -36.05 0.18 28.07
C MET A 111 -35.42 0.85 29.30
N LYS A 112 -34.09 0.83 29.43
CA LYS A 112 -33.37 1.48 30.54
C LYS A 112 -33.24 3.00 30.41
N LEU A 113 -33.37 3.55 29.19
CA LEU A 113 -33.32 4.99 28.90
C LEU A 113 -34.68 5.70 28.99
N LYS A 114 -35.79 4.95 29.12
CA LYS A 114 -37.13 5.52 29.39
C LYS A 114 -37.17 6.57 30.52
N PRO A 115 -36.39 6.51 31.61
CA PRO A 115 -36.42 7.53 32.67
C PRO A 115 -35.67 8.83 32.34
N VAL A 116 -34.86 8.90 31.27
CA VAL A 116 -33.98 10.05 30.95
C VAL A 116 -34.46 10.79 29.69
N GLN A 117 -35.77 10.77 29.42
CA GLN A 117 -36.39 11.44 28.28
C GLN A 117 -36.35 12.98 28.32
N ASN A 118 -35.83 13.58 29.40
CA ASN A 118 -35.97 15.03 29.62
C ASN A 118 -34.87 15.90 29.02
N ASN A 119 -33.87 15.36 28.30
CA ASN A 119 -32.87 16.18 27.62
C ASN A 119 -32.57 15.71 26.20
N ARG A 120 -33.30 16.28 25.23
CA ARG A 120 -33.19 15.98 23.78
C ARG A 120 -31.79 16.15 23.20
N ILE A 121 -30.96 17.00 23.80
CA ILE A 121 -29.62 17.34 23.33
C ILE A 121 -28.64 16.18 23.57
N ILE A 122 -28.76 15.51 24.71
CA ILE A 122 -27.88 14.36 25.05
C ILE A 122 -28.22 13.16 24.17
N TYR A 123 -29.52 12.94 23.91
CA TYR A 123 -29.98 11.86 23.04
C TYR A 123 -29.55 12.06 21.58
N SER A 124 -29.68 13.27 21.04
CA SER A 124 -29.25 13.57 19.66
C SER A 124 -27.73 13.49 19.49
N LEU A 125 -26.94 13.88 20.50
CA LEU A 125 -25.48 13.74 20.48
C LEU A 125 -25.04 12.28 20.55
N ILE A 126 -25.62 11.47 21.43
CA ILE A 126 -25.26 10.05 21.57
C ILE A 126 -25.68 9.25 20.32
N SER A 127 -26.88 9.47 19.80
CA SER A 127 -27.36 8.78 18.59
C SER A 127 -26.59 9.17 17.32
N SER A 128 -26.17 10.42 17.19
CA SER A 128 -25.36 10.86 16.03
C SER A 128 -23.89 10.47 16.14
N LEU A 129 -23.35 10.31 17.35
CA LEU A 129 -22.03 9.72 17.58
C LEU A 129 -22.04 8.21 17.27
N ASN A 130 -23.01 7.46 17.81
CA ASN A 130 -23.14 6.02 17.51
C ASN A 130 -23.36 5.77 16.01
N GLY A 131 -24.28 6.50 15.37
CA GLY A 131 -24.54 6.33 13.93
C GLY A 131 -23.34 6.64 13.02
N LYS A 132 -22.43 7.55 13.41
CA LYS A 132 -21.21 7.87 12.65
C LYS A 132 -20.04 6.93 12.95
N ILE A 133 -19.92 6.48 14.20
CA ILE A 133 -18.92 5.49 14.62
C ILE A 133 -19.24 4.14 13.98
N ASP A 134 -20.50 3.69 14.04
CA ASP A 134 -20.93 2.42 13.45
C ASP A 134 -20.80 2.46 11.93
N SER A 135 -21.32 3.48 11.24
CA SER A 135 -21.24 3.52 9.78
C SER A 135 -19.84 3.77 9.23
N GLY A 136 -19.00 4.54 9.92
CA GLY A 136 -17.63 4.83 9.49
C GLY A 136 -16.68 3.65 9.69
N ILE A 137 -16.77 2.99 10.86
CA ILE A 137 -15.94 1.83 11.19
C ILE A 137 -16.39 0.62 10.37
N VAL A 138 -17.70 0.32 10.33
CA VAL A 138 -18.22 -0.80 9.55
C VAL A 138 -17.87 -0.64 8.07
N ASN A 139 -18.06 0.55 7.49
CA ASN A 139 -17.70 0.78 6.08
C ASN A 139 -16.19 0.68 5.82
N THR A 140 -15.34 1.07 6.77
CA THR A 140 -13.89 0.93 6.64
C THR A 140 -13.47 -0.53 6.74
N CYS A 141 -14.00 -1.26 7.73
CA CYS A 141 -13.79 -2.70 7.87
C CYS A 141 -14.28 -3.46 6.63
N SER A 142 -15.50 -3.19 6.15
CA SER A 142 -16.02 -3.79 4.91
C SER A 142 -15.12 -3.53 3.72
N LYS A 143 -14.63 -2.30 3.53
CA LYS A 143 -13.67 -1.99 2.45
C LYS A 143 -12.33 -2.73 2.61
N MET A 144 -11.84 -2.90 3.83
CA MET A 144 -10.64 -3.70 4.09
C MET A 144 -10.89 -5.18 3.76
N PHE A 145 -12.06 -5.72 4.13
CA PHE A 145 -12.46 -7.09 3.79
C PHE A 145 -12.62 -7.29 2.28
N ASP A 146 -13.27 -6.37 1.57
CA ASP A 146 -13.40 -6.41 0.11
C ASP A 146 -12.02 -6.39 -0.56
N PHE A 147 -11.08 -5.58 -0.04
CA PHE A 147 -9.70 -5.55 -0.52
C PHE A 147 -8.97 -6.88 -0.29
N ILE A 148 -9.16 -7.51 0.87
CA ILE A 148 -8.58 -8.83 1.18
C ILE A 148 -9.14 -9.90 0.23
N ILE A 149 -10.46 -9.91 -0.01
CA ILE A 149 -11.11 -10.85 -0.94
C ILE A 149 -10.61 -10.61 -2.37
N TYR A 150 -10.52 -9.35 -2.81
CA TYR A 150 -10.00 -8.99 -4.13
C TYR A 150 -8.54 -9.43 -4.31
N MET A 151 -7.69 -9.24 -3.29
CA MET A 151 -6.31 -9.74 -3.30
C MET A 151 -6.26 -11.27 -3.36
N GLY A 152 -7.11 -11.96 -2.60
CA GLY A 152 -7.23 -13.42 -2.63
C GLY A 152 -7.64 -13.99 -3.98
N GLN A 153 -8.51 -13.28 -4.71
CA GLN A 153 -8.91 -13.65 -6.08
C GLN A 153 -7.75 -13.48 -7.08
N ASN A 154 -6.86 -12.51 -6.86
CA ASN A 154 -5.74 -12.24 -7.75
C ASN A 154 -4.46 -12.95 -7.29
N ILE A 155 -4.46 -14.29 -7.39
CA ILE A 155 -3.35 -15.13 -6.95
C ILE A 155 -2.00 -14.78 -7.62
N LEU A 156 -2.06 -14.26 -8.86
CA LEU A 156 -0.88 -13.78 -9.57
C LEU A 156 -0.22 -12.61 -8.82
N SER A 157 -1.01 -11.67 -8.32
CA SER A 157 -0.48 -10.54 -7.54
C SER A 157 0.22 -11.01 -6.27
N ILE A 158 -0.38 -11.96 -5.55
CA ILE A 158 0.18 -12.51 -4.31
C ILE A 158 1.55 -13.15 -4.54
N ILE A 159 1.78 -13.78 -5.69
CA ILE A 159 3.05 -14.43 -6.02
C ILE A 159 4.06 -13.44 -6.60
N VAL A 160 3.63 -12.55 -7.49
CA VAL A 160 4.51 -11.64 -8.22
C VAL A 160 5.08 -10.54 -7.32
N ILE A 161 4.28 -10.00 -6.40
CA ILE A 161 4.72 -8.90 -5.51
C ILE A 161 5.95 -9.31 -4.67
N PRO A 162 5.94 -10.43 -3.91
CA PRO A 162 7.12 -10.89 -3.17
C PRO A 162 8.36 -11.09 -4.04
N ILE A 163 8.19 -11.59 -5.27
CA ILE A 163 9.30 -11.80 -6.21
C ILE A 163 9.92 -10.46 -6.61
N ILE A 164 9.12 -9.46 -6.98
CA ILE A 164 9.63 -8.13 -7.34
C ILE A 164 10.28 -7.46 -6.14
N VAL A 165 9.69 -7.58 -4.94
CA VAL A 165 10.28 -7.07 -3.69
C VAL A 165 11.65 -7.71 -3.44
N TYR A 166 11.78 -9.02 -3.62
CA TYR A 166 13.05 -9.73 -3.51
C TYR A 166 14.09 -9.14 -4.45
N TYR A 167 13.75 -8.94 -5.72
CA TYR A 167 14.67 -8.37 -6.71
C TYR A 167 15.09 -6.93 -6.36
N PHE A 168 14.16 -6.09 -5.89
CA PHE A 168 14.50 -4.72 -5.49
C PHE A 168 15.46 -4.68 -4.29
N LEU A 169 15.30 -5.58 -3.32
CA LEU A 169 16.19 -5.66 -2.16
C LEU A 169 17.54 -6.31 -2.51
N ALA A 170 17.51 -7.47 -3.17
CA ALA A 170 18.69 -8.28 -3.48
C ALA A 170 19.60 -7.64 -4.54
N ASP A 171 19.02 -7.16 -5.65
CA ASP A 171 19.76 -6.71 -6.85
C ASP A 171 19.53 -5.23 -7.19
N GLY A 172 19.06 -4.42 -6.23
CA GLY A 172 18.77 -2.99 -6.42
C GLY A 172 19.90 -2.17 -7.04
N GLU A 173 21.17 -2.49 -6.74
CA GLU A 173 22.33 -1.83 -7.36
C GLU A 173 22.49 -2.17 -8.84
N CYS A 174 22.32 -3.44 -9.21
CA CYS A 174 22.33 -3.86 -10.61
C CYS A 174 21.17 -3.23 -11.40
N ILE A 175 20.00 -3.10 -10.77
CA ILE A 175 18.83 -2.44 -11.36
C ILE A 175 19.13 -0.95 -11.60
N ASN A 176 19.68 -0.25 -10.61
CA ASN A 176 20.02 1.16 -10.75
C ASN A 176 21.09 1.39 -11.83
N GLY A 177 22.14 0.56 -11.87
CA GLY A 177 23.19 0.64 -12.89
C GLY A 177 22.67 0.40 -14.31
N LYS A 178 21.77 -0.58 -14.49
CA LYS A 178 21.11 -0.83 -15.78
C LYS A 178 20.18 0.31 -16.17
N MET A 179 19.43 0.88 -15.23
CA MET A 179 18.56 2.02 -15.48
C MET A 179 19.36 3.26 -15.91
N LEU A 180 20.51 3.52 -15.28
CA LEU A 180 21.44 4.60 -15.65
C LEU A 180 22.04 4.39 -17.05
N SER A 181 22.16 3.14 -17.51
CA SER A 181 22.72 2.83 -18.84
C SER A 181 21.84 3.31 -20.01
N VAL A 182 20.52 3.44 -19.79
CA VAL A 182 19.56 3.97 -20.77
C VAL A 182 19.81 5.46 -21.05
N PHE A 183 20.42 6.18 -20.12
CA PHE A 183 20.70 7.60 -20.26
C PHE A 183 22.06 7.86 -20.94
N PRO A 184 22.19 8.96 -21.70
CA PRO A 184 23.43 9.33 -22.38
C PRO A 184 24.55 9.64 -21.37
N MET A 185 25.79 9.28 -21.72
CA MET A 185 26.94 9.30 -20.78
C MET A 185 27.15 10.66 -20.09
N GLY A 186 26.90 11.78 -20.78
CA GLY A 186 27.08 13.12 -20.24
C GLY A 186 26.13 13.50 -19.09
N SER A 187 24.94 12.88 -18.99
CA SER A 187 23.96 13.19 -17.94
C SER A 187 23.91 12.14 -16.82
N ARG A 188 24.58 10.98 -16.98
CA ARG A 188 24.54 9.87 -16.01
C ARG A 188 24.90 10.30 -14.60
N GLY A 189 25.99 11.06 -14.43
CA GLY A 189 26.43 11.51 -13.11
C GLY A 189 25.48 12.51 -12.44
N VAL A 190 24.74 13.32 -13.21
CA VAL A 190 23.73 14.23 -12.67
C VAL A 190 22.49 13.45 -12.24
N ILE A 191 22.02 12.54 -13.09
CA ILE A 191 20.85 11.69 -12.84
C ILE A 191 21.09 10.80 -11.62
N GLU A 192 22.27 10.18 -11.52
CA GLU A 192 22.63 9.34 -10.37
C GLU A 192 22.59 10.12 -9.05
N LYS A 193 23.13 11.34 -9.01
CA LYS A 193 23.05 12.21 -7.83
C LYS A 193 21.61 12.57 -7.48
N MET A 194 20.79 12.92 -8.47
CA MET A 194 19.38 13.22 -8.27
C MET A 194 18.61 12.01 -7.74
N CYS A 195 18.80 10.83 -8.34
CA CYS A 195 18.20 9.58 -7.88
C CYS A 195 18.65 9.23 -6.46
N CYS A 196 19.93 9.38 -6.13
CA CYS A 196 20.44 9.14 -4.77
C CYS A 196 19.81 10.10 -3.74
N HIS A 197 19.64 11.38 -4.10
CA HIS A 197 18.98 12.36 -3.24
C HIS A 197 17.49 12.03 -3.07
N ALA A 198 16.78 11.71 -4.16
CA ALA A 198 15.40 11.28 -4.12
C ALA A 198 15.21 10.03 -3.26
N ASP A 199 16.11 9.04 -3.42
CA ASP A 199 16.09 7.80 -2.64
C ASP A 199 16.21 8.09 -1.13
N LYS A 200 17.14 8.96 -0.74
CA LYS A 200 17.30 9.36 0.66
C LYS A 200 16.08 10.09 1.22
N ILE A 201 15.44 10.96 0.44
CA ILE A 201 14.25 11.71 0.86
C ILE A 201 13.05 10.77 0.98
N LEU A 202 12.79 9.95 -0.03
CA LEU A 202 11.69 8.99 -0.06
C LEU A 202 11.78 8.01 1.12
N GLY A 203 12.98 7.50 1.43
CA GLY A 203 13.16 6.57 2.54
C GLY A 203 12.84 7.17 3.89
N ARG A 204 13.35 8.39 4.14
CA ARG A 204 13.04 9.10 5.38
C ARG A 204 11.56 9.42 5.49
N TYR A 205 10.93 9.85 4.39
CA TYR A 205 9.51 10.17 4.38
C TYR A 205 8.63 8.95 4.68
N ILE A 206 8.87 7.82 4.00
CA ILE A 206 8.09 6.60 4.20
C ILE A 206 8.19 6.12 5.66
N ILE A 207 9.40 6.11 6.24
CA ILE A 207 9.60 5.71 7.64
C ILE A 207 8.87 6.66 8.60
N SER A 208 9.01 7.97 8.41
CA SER A 208 8.31 8.96 9.24
C SER A 208 6.79 8.78 9.17
N GLN A 209 6.25 8.53 7.98
CA GLN A 209 4.82 8.33 7.79
C GLN A 209 4.33 7.03 8.42
N LEU A 210 5.12 5.95 8.36
CA LEU A 210 4.80 4.69 9.05
C LEU A 210 4.76 4.87 10.56
N ILE A 211 5.74 5.54 11.14
CA ILE A 211 5.77 5.85 12.59
C ILE A 211 4.56 6.70 12.96
N LEU A 212 4.26 7.75 12.18
CA LEU A 212 3.10 8.61 12.42
C LEU A 212 1.78 7.83 12.33
N SER A 213 1.63 6.98 11.31
CA SER A 213 0.42 6.15 11.14
C SER A 213 0.25 5.16 12.29
N GLY A 214 1.35 4.57 12.78
CA GLY A 214 1.32 3.71 13.95
C GLY A 214 0.92 4.46 15.22
N PHE A 215 1.43 5.67 15.42
CA PHE A 215 1.05 6.50 16.55
C PHE A 215 -0.43 6.88 16.52
N VAL A 216 -0.93 7.34 15.36
CA VAL A 216 -2.35 7.67 15.19
C VAL A 216 -3.23 6.44 15.40
N GLY A 217 -2.82 5.27 14.90
CA GLY A 217 -3.56 4.02 15.06
C GLY A 217 -3.61 3.48 16.50
N VAL A 218 -2.66 3.85 17.36
CA VAL A 218 -2.72 3.51 18.80
C VAL A 218 -3.55 4.51 19.59
N VAL A 219 -3.58 5.78 19.16
CA VAL A 219 -4.32 6.86 19.82
C VAL A 219 -5.82 6.86 19.46
N THR A 220 -6.18 6.32 18.29
CA THR A 220 -7.55 6.22 17.78
C THR A 220 -8.17 4.89 18.18
#